data_AF-A0A2A5NTQ6-F1
#
_entry.id   AF-A0A2A5NTQ6-F1
#
_cell.length_a   1.000
_cell.length_b   1.000
_cell.length_c   1.000
_cell.angle_alpha   90.00
_cell.angle_beta   90.00
_cell.angle_gamma   90.00
#
_symmetry.space_group_name_H-M   'P 1'
#
loop_
_entity.id
_entity.type
_entity.pdbx_description
1 polymer ?
#
loop_
_entity_poly.entity_id
_entity_poly.type
_entity_poly.pdbx_seq_one_letter_code
_entity_poly.pdbx_strand_id
1 'polypeptide(L)' 'MSTFVRDNPSPDPEPDAHGVDLVDGDEPAVRILVRGELPETLEHDGRTWAATGETHDPGDDGPPIAVFRPRS' A
#
# COMPACT_ATOMS: atom_id res chain seq x y z
N MET A 1 -28.37 15.71 -10.56
CA MET A 1 -28.16 14.90 -9.33
C MET A 1 -27.22 13.78 -9.72
N SER A 2 -26.01 13.61 -9.18
CA SER A 2 -25.52 13.96 -7.84
C SER A 2 -24.10 14.53 -7.91
N THR A 3 -23.86 15.67 -7.28
CA THR A 3 -22.50 16.14 -6.98
C THR A 3 -22.05 15.40 -5.74
N PHE A 4 -21.09 14.50 -5.89
CA PHE A 4 -20.43 13.88 -4.74
C PHE A 4 -19.63 14.96 -4.03
N VAL A 5 -20.06 15.34 -2.82
CA VAL A 5 -19.32 16.26 -1.95
C VAL A 5 -18.15 15.46 -1.35
N ARG A 6 -16.93 15.78 -1.77
CA ARG A 6 -15.70 15.35 -1.07
C ARG A 6 -15.55 16.28 0.15
N ASP A 7 -15.70 15.74 1.35
CA ASP A 7 -15.72 16.49 2.63
C ASP A 7 -14.33 16.98 3.08
N ASN A 8 -13.31 16.84 2.23
CA ASN A 8 -11.98 17.41 2.45
C ASN A 8 -11.31 17.69 1.09
N PRO A 9 -11.50 18.88 0.50
CA PRO A 9 -10.79 19.27 -0.70
C PRO A 9 -9.34 19.58 -0.30
N SER A 10 -8.46 18.58 -0.32
CA SER A 10 -7.02 18.84 -0.26
C SER A 10 -6.67 19.79 -1.42
N PRO A 11 -6.05 20.95 -1.14
CA PRO A 11 -5.77 21.97 -2.17
C PRO A 11 -4.64 21.57 -3.13
N ASP A 12 -3.94 20.48 -2.84
CA ASP A 12 -2.83 19.95 -3.63
C ASP A 12 -3.20 18.59 -4.22
N PRO A 13 -2.63 18.18 -5.38
CA PRO A 13 -2.75 16.81 -5.84
C PRO A 13 -2.32 15.86 -4.71
N GLU A 14 -3.20 14.92 -4.35
CA GLU A 14 -2.85 13.93 -3.32
C GLU A 14 -1.59 13.20 -3.80
N PRO A 15 -0.56 13.06 -2.94
CA PRO A 15 0.65 12.33 -3.32
C PRO A 15 0.26 10.91 -3.74
N ASP A 16 1.02 10.34 -4.68
CA ASP A 16 0.80 8.98 -5.16
C ASP A 16 0.60 8.02 -3.98
N ALA A 17 -0.34 7.10 -4.12
CA ALA A 17 -0.66 6.12 -3.09
C ALA A 17 -0.38 4.73 -3.61
N HIS A 18 0.41 3.97 -2.86
CA HIS A 18 0.76 2.59 -3.16
C HIS A 18 0.06 1.66 -2.17
N GLY A 19 -0.64 0.67 -2.72
CA GLY A 19 -1.08 -0.48 -1.93
C GLY A 19 0.12 -1.36 -1.60
N VAL A 20 0.24 -1.77 -0.34
CA VAL A 20 1.27 -2.69 0.12
C VAL A 20 0.64 -3.83 0.90
N ASP A 21 1.01 -5.05 0.55
CA ASP A 21 0.72 -6.26 1.32
C ASP A 21 1.97 -6.69 2.10
N LEU A 22 1.82 -6.75 3.42
CA LEU A 22 2.79 -7.35 4.32
C LEU A 22 2.46 -8.84 4.45
N VAL A 23 3.30 -9.70 3.89
CA VAL A 23 3.09 -11.15 3.83
C VAL A 23 4.11 -11.88 4.70
N ASP A 24 3.63 -12.58 5.73
CA ASP A 24 4.47 -13.43 6.59
C ASP A 24 4.07 -14.91 6.44
N GLY A 25 4.81 -15.64 5.62
CA GLY A 25 4.54 -17.05 5.35
C GLY A 25 3.12 -17.28 4.82
N ASP A 26 2.37 -18.13 5.51
CA ASP A 26 0.99 -18.49 5.19
C ASP A 26 -0.04 -17.68 5.99
N GLU A 27 0.39 -16.70 6.79
CA GLU A 27 -0.54 -15.83 7.52
C GLU A 27 -1.31 -14.90 6.56
N PRO A 28 -2.54 -14.50 6.92
CA PRO A 28 -3.28 -13.51 6.14
C PRO A 28 -2.47 -12.21 5.97
N ALA A 29 -2.37 -11.74 4.72
CA ALA A 29 -1.63 -10.51 4.44
C ALA A 29 -2.27 -9.29 5.10
N VAL A 30 -1.44 -8.41 5.66
CA VAL A 30 -1.86 -7.09 6.16
C VAL A 30 -1.74 -6.08 5.04
N ARG A 31 -2.86 -5.49 4.63
CA ARG A 31 -2.90 -4.47 3.58
C ARG A 31 -2.82 -3.06 4.16
N ILE A 32 -1.84 -2.29 3.72
CA ILE A 32 -1.65 -0.88 4.09
C ILE A 32 -1.57 0.01 2.85
N LEU A 33 -1.73 1.32 3.06
CA LEU A 33 -1.53 2.34 2.03
C LEU A 33 -0.32 3.20 2.40
N VAL A 34 0.66 3.26 1.51
CA VAL A 34 1.82 4.14 1.62
C VAL A 34 1.59 5.34 0.71
N ARG A 35 1.73 6.56 1.26
CA ARG A 35 1.58 7.81 0.50
C ARG A 35 2.96 8.39 0.17
N GLY A 36 3.10 8.94 -1.02
CA GLY A 36 4.38 9.40 -1.57
C GLY A 36 5.18 8.25 -2.15
N GLU A 37 6.49 8.39 -2.20
CA GLU A 37 7.38 7.37 -2.75
C GLU A 37 7.34 6.08 -1.93
N LEU A 38 7.24 4.94 -2.62
CA LEU A 38 7.31 3.63 -1.98
C LEU A 38 8.77 3.33 -1.56
N PRO A 39 9.06 3.16 -0.25
CA PRO A 39 10.42 2.90 0.21
C PRO A 39 10.82 1.43 0.01
N GLU A 40 12.12 1.14 0.02
CA GLU A 40 12.61 -0.26 -0.06
C GLU A 40 12.32 -1.07 1.22
N THR A 41 12.09 -0.40 2.34
CA THR A 41 11.78 -1.01 3.64
C THR A 41 10.73 -0.22 4.41
N LEU A 42 9.94 -0.92 5.22
CA LEU A 42 8.87 -0.36 6.06
C LEU A 42 8.95 -0.92 7.49
N GLU A 43 8.56 -0.12 8.47
CA GLU A 43 8.36 -0.58 9.86
C GLU A 43 6.87 -0.77 10.11
N HIS A 44 6.49 -1.96 10.58
CA HIS A 44 5.11 -2.27 10.97
C HIS A 44 5.11 -3.28 12.12
N ASP A 45 4.33 -3.02 13.17
CA ASP A 45 4.25 -3.84 14.38
C ASP A 45 5.60 -4.19 15.03
N GLY A 46 6.52 -3.21 15.01
CA GLY A 46 7.86 -3.37 15.61
C GLY A 46 8.80 -4.27 14.80
N ARG A 47 8.46 -4.56 13.55
CA ARG A 47 9.25 -5.38 12.64
C ARG A 47 9.55 -4.63 11.36
N THR A 48 10.75 -4.85 10.82
CA THR A 48 11.15 -4.35 9.50
C THR A 48 10.66 -5.29 8.40
N TRP A 49 10.06 -4.72 7.37
CA TRP A 49 9.60 -5.40 6.16
C TRP A 49 10.37 -4.86 4.96
N ALA A 50 10.75 -5.73 4.04
CA ALA A 50 11.51 -5.39 2.85
C ALA A 50 10.68 -5.64 1.58
N ALA A 51 10.76 -4.70 0.63
CA ALA A 51 10.15 -4.83 -0.67
C ALA A 51 10.74 -6.05 -1.41
N THR A 52 9.88 -6.88 -2.00
CA THR A 52 10.34 -8.07 -2.74
C THR A 52 10.45 -7.84 -4.24
N GLY A 53 9.87 -6.74 -4.75
CA GLY A 53 9.67 -6.51 -6.18
C GLY A 53 8.51 -7.30 -6.78
N GLU A 54 7.85 -8.16 -5.98
CA GLU A 54 6.62 -8.85 -6.37
C GLU A 54 5.41 -7.91 -6.20
N THR A 55 4.36 -8.17 -6.97
CA THR A 55 3.09 -7.45 -6.86
C THR A 55 1.91 -8.42 -6.87
N HIS A 56 0.92 -8.17 -6.02
CA HIS A 56 -0.40 -8.78 -6.13
C HIS A 56 -1.29 -8.01 -7.10
N ASP A 57 -2.05 -8.76 -7.89
CA ASP A 57 -3.11 -8.23 -8.75
C ASP A 57 -4.35 -7.92 -7.87
N PRO A 58 -4.80 -6.65 -7.81
CA PRO A 58 -6.00 -6.29 -7.07
C PRO A 58 -7.31 -6.68 -7.78
N GLY A 59 -7.27 -7.23 -9.00
CA GLY A 59 -8.43 -7.46 -9.85
C GLY A 59 -8.70 -6.31 -10.82
N ASP A 60 -9.93 -6.24 -11.34
CA ASP A 60 -10.24 -5.70 -12.68
C ASP A 60 -9.77 -4.26 -12.99
N ASP A 61 -9.56 -3.36 -12.01
CA ASP A 61 -9.19 -1.96 -12.30
C ASP A 61 -8.29 -1.28 -11.23
N GLY A 62 -7.62 -2.05 -10.38
CA GLY A 62 -6.75 -1.49 -9.32
C GLY A 62 -5.27 -1.35 -9.73
N PRO A 63 -4.51 -0.41 -9.15
CA PRO A 63 -3.06 -0.39 -9.31
C PRO A 63 -2.43 -1.63 -8.63
N PRO A 64 -1.31 -2.15 -9.15
CA PRO A 64 -0.64 -3.31 -8.57
C PRO A 64 -0.26 -3.04 -7.10
N ILE A 65 -0.41 -4.05 -6.26
CA ILE A 65 -0.16 -3.97 -4.82
C ILE A 65 1.22 -4.54 -4.55
N ALA A 66 2.14 -3.73 -4.06
CA ALA A 66 3.51 -4.17 -3.78
C ALA A 66 3.53 -5.16 -2.62
N VAL A 67 4.38 -6.18 -2.71
CA VAL A 67 4.55 -7.18 -1.66
C VAL A 67 5.82 -6.91 -0.87
N PHE A 68 5.67 -6.91 0.45
CA PHE A 68 6.75 -6.80 1.40
C PHE A 68 6.77 -8.04 2.30
N ARG A 69 7.96 -8.50 2.66
CA ARG A 69 8.16 -9.64 3.57
C ARG A 69 9.05 -9.25 4.74
N PRO A 70 8.93 -9.93 5.90
CA PRO A 70 9.76 -9.58 7.04
C PRO A 70 11.24 -9.75 6.72
N ARG A 71 12.03 -8.76 7.12
CA ARG A 71 13.49 -8.88 7.12
C ARG A 71 13.86 -9.76 8.31
N SER A 72 14.49 -10.91 8.02
CA SER A 72 15.05 -11.84 9.01
C SER A 72 16.17 -11.22 9.81
#